data_AF-A0A1F7X6Q7-F1
#
_entry.id   AF-A0A1F7X6Q7-F1
#
_cell.length_a   1.000
_cell.length_b   1.000
_cell.length_c   1.000
_cell.angle_alpha   90.00
_cell.angle_beta   90.00
_cell.angle_gamma   90.00
#
_symmetry.space_group_name_H-M   'P 1'
#
loop_
_entity.id
_entity.type
_entity.pdbx_description
1 polymer ?
#
loop_
_entity_poly.entity_id
_entity_poly.type
_entity_poly.pdbx_seq_one_letter_code
_entity_poly.pdbx_strand_id
1 'polypeptide(L)'
;MNYDYAIHSDFLIHWTGIDIDRVYDQQWYQSDKSETNKSCDVTGKYFKRLHDILQFGIWMTPENESTLCFNNTSINVPPTPRSCFTELKLSESRQHAQNYGRLGIGVKRPFVFNRLGRPVVYYGYHKDKIEDIFFEQCCKELTDKKFLNFYKPMNSSKVLTYDLYRESEWRILYFEELLTQQLIIDPRDPKNTKEYEYYNKLTPIEQSKLKYLIPLNNWFSMIIYPSHDVGNKAQHDSTIRHAIEEIKSRHDRGNKIESNNWPIELYLDACRNF
;
A
#
# COMPACT_ATOMS: atom_id res chain seq x y z
N MET A 1 13.81 -4.22 -31.75
CA MET A 1 14.46 -4.88 -30.59
C MET A 1 13.34 -5.32 -29.65
N ASN A 2 13.12 -6.63 -29.51
CA ASN A 2 12.20 -7.17 -28.51
C ASN A 2 12.96 -7.23 -27.19
N TYR A 3 12.66 -6.29 -26.30
CA TYR A 3 13.04 -6.43 -24.91
C TYR A 3 12.02 -7.38 -24.30
N ASP A 4 12.43 -8.63 -24.02
CA ASP A 4 11.76 -9.45 -23.02
C ASP A 4 11.85 -8.68 -21.70
N TYR A 5 10.87 -7.82 -21.46
CA TYR A 5 10.71 -7.17 -20.17
C TYR A 5 10.57 -8.29 -19.16
N ALA A 6 11.47 -8.36 -18.17
CA ALA A 6 11.28 -9.20 -17.01
C ALA A 6 10.09 -8.65 -16.20
N ILE A 7 8.88 -9.01 -16.64
CA ILE A 7 7.57 -8.54 -16.14
C ILE A 7 7.41 -8.77 -14.63
N HIS A 8 8.15 -9.73 -14.06
CA HIS A 8 8.05 -10.12 -12.66
C HIS A 8 8.52 -9.03 -11.67
N SER A 9 9.36 -8.06 -12.07
CA SER A 9 9.89 -7.02 -11.18
C SER A 9 9.07 -5.71 -11.16
N ASP A 10 7.91 -5.67 -11.82
CA ASP A 10 7.20 -4.42 -12.07
C ASP A 10 5.97 -4.19 -11.15
N PHE A 11 5.55 -5.20 -10.38
CA PHE A 11 4.37 -5.09 -9.53
C PHE A 11 4.72 -4.63 -8.10
N LEU A 12 4.03 -3.59 -7.66
CA LEU A 12 4.05 -3.08 -6.30
C LEU A 12 2.68 -3.29 -5.67
N ILE A 13 2.63 -3.92 -4.50
CA ILE A 13 1.40 -4.29 -3.82
C ILE A 13 1.17 -3.41 -2.62
N HIS A 14 0.03 -2.73 -2.59
CA HIS A 14 -0.50 -2.13 -1.39
C HIS A 14 -1.30 -3.17 -0.60
N TRP A 15 -0.83 -3.51 0.60
CA TRP A 15 -1.51 -4.45 1.50
C TRP A 15 -2.43 -3.71 2.47
N THR A 16 -3.64 -4.25 2.68
CA THR A 16 -4.64 -3.67 3.57
C THR A 16 -5.52 -4.74 4.22
N GLY A 17 -6.22 -4.35 5.29
CA GLY A 17 -7.19 -5.20 6.00
C GLY A 17 -6.68 -5.77 7.33
N ILE A 18 -5.50 -5.35 7.80
CA ILE A 18 -5.01 -5.77 9.13
C ILE A 18 -5.98 -5.38 10.26
N ASP A 19 -6.72 -4.28 10.08
CA ASP A 19 -7.77 -3.84 10.99
C ASP A 19 -8.98 -4.77 11.01
N ILE A 20 -9.27 -5.43 9.89
CA ILE A 20 -10.31 -6.47 9.78
C ILE A 20 -9.80 -7.75 10.46
N ASP A 21 -8.58 -8.19 10.12
CA ASP A 21 -8.00 -9.42 10.66
C ASP A 21 -7.86 -9.38 12.18
N ARG A 22 -7.38 -8.24 12.74
CA ARG A 22 -7.23 -8.08 14.19
C ARG A 22 -8.53 -8.20 14.98
N VAL A 23 -9.67 -7.89 14.37
CA VAL A 23 -10.97 -7.94 15.04
C VAL A 23 -11.65 -9.29 14.85
N TYR A 24 -11.52 -9.89 13.65
CA TYR A 24 -12.41 -10.97 13.23
C TYR A 24 -11.72 -12.30 12.94
N ASP A 25 -10.41 -12.32 12.64
CA ASP A 25 -9.66 -13.53 12.25
C ASP A 25 -8.16 -13.40 12.57
N GLN A 26 -7.82 -13.28 13.87
CA GLN A 26 -6.45 -12.98 14.31
C GLN A 26 -5.42 -14.09 14.00
N GLN A 27 -5.88 -15.32 13.79
CA GLN A 27 -5.03 -16.50 13.62
C GLN A 27 -5.12 -17.09 12.21
N TRP A 28 -5.61 -16.32 11.23
CA TRP A 28 -5.79 -16.78 9.85
C TRP A 28 -4.52 -17.41 9.24
N TYR A 29 -3.35 -16.97 9.69
CA TYR A 29 -2.05 -17.43 9.20
C TYR A 29 -1.61 -18.79 9.78
N GLN A 30 -2.23 -19.24 10.89
CA GLN A 30 -1.81 -20.45 11.62
C GLN A 30 -2.39 -21.75 11.07
N SER A 31 -3.43 -21.70 10.25
CA SER A 31 -4.03 -22.90 9.68
C SER A 31 -4.42 -22.72 8.21
N ASP A 32 -4.45 -23.84 7.50
CA ASP A 32 -4.90 -23.94 6.10
C ASP A 32 -6.40 -23.70 5.94
N LYS A 33 -7.12 -23.61 7.05
CA LYS A 33 -8.57 -23.41 7.10
C LYS A 33 -8.81 -22.05 7.74
N SER A 34 -8.42 -20.97 7.05
CA SER A 34 -8.85 -19.64 7.47
C SER A 34 -10.37 -19.66 7.63
N GLU A 35 -10.83 -19.25 8.80
CA GLU A 35 -12.25 -19.26 9.15
C GLU A 35 -12.97 -18.03 8.58
N THR A 36 -12.56 -17.52 7.41
CA THR A 36 -13.31 -16.45 6.71
C THR A 36 -14.79 -16.81 6.51
N ASN A 37 -15.14 -18.10 6.57
CA ASN A 37 -16.49 -18.62 6.47
C ASN A 37 -17.25 -18.85 7.80
N LYS A 38 -16.62 -18.75 8.98
CA LYS A 38 -17.28 -19.16 10.24
C LYS A 38 -17.51 -18.05 11.26
N SER A 39 -16.81 -16.92 11.18
CA SER A 39 -17.03 -15.79 12.08
C SER A 39 -17.43 -14.54 11.30
N CYS A 40 -18.49 -13.86 11.76
CA CYS A 40 -18.71 -12.40 11.59
C CYS A 40 -18.34 -11.76 10.23
N ASP A 41 -19.04 -12.09 9.13
CA ASP A 41 -19.00 -11.41 7.81
C ASP A 41 -17.64 -10.82 7.37
N VAL A 42 -16.54 -11.54 7.61
CA VAL A 42 -15.18 -11.09 7.21
C VAL A 42 -15.12 -10.88 5.70
N THR A 43 -15.78 -11.77 4.95
CA THR A 43 -15.95 -11.66 3.50
C THR A 43 -16.62 -10.35 3.10
N GLY A 44 -17.72 -9.94 3.75
CA GLY A 44 -18.38 -8.67 3.47
C GLY A 44 -17.52 -7.45 3.81
N LYS A 45 -16.72 -7.50 4.88
CA LYS A 45 -15.78 -6.42 5.24
C LYS A 45 -14.69 -6.23 4.19
N TYR A 46 -14.06 -7.32 3.76
CA TYR A 46 -13.04 -7.27 2.71
C TYR A 46 -13.62 -6.89 1.35
N PHE A 47 -14.80 -7.41 1.02
CA PHE A 47 -15.51 -7.03 -0.19
C PHE A 47 -15.82 -5.53 -0.21
N LYS A 48 -16.31 -4.97 0.91
CA LYS A 48 -16.52 -3.53 1.05
C LYS A 48 -15.21 -2.75 0.91
N ARG A 49 -14.11 -3.19 1.55
CA ARG A 49 -12.79 -2.54 1.44
C ARG A 49 -12.30 -2.52 -0.01
N LEU A 50 -12.44 -3.62 -0.75
CA LEU A 50 -12.10 -3.69 -2.17
C LEU A 50 -12.96 -2.71 -2.98
N HIS A 51 -14.28 -2.73 -2.78
CA HIS A 51 -15.20 -1.82 -3.45
C HIS A 51 -14.83 -0.35 -3.21
N ASP A 52 -14.61 0.05 -1.95
CA ASP A 52 -14.20 1.40 -1.58
C ASP A 52 -12.89 1.80 -2.27
N ILE A 53 -11.89 0.90 -2.34
CA ILE A 53 -10.60 1.20 -2.99
C ILE A 53 -10.76 1.35 -4.50
N LEU A 54 -11.54 0.50 -5.15
CA LEU A 54 -11.79 0.60 -6.58
C LEU A 54 -12.55 1.90 -6.92
N GLN A 55 -13.48 2.32 -6.06
CA GLN A 55 -14.27 3.51 -6.29
C GLN A 55 -13.53 4.81 -5.97
N PHE A 56 -12.83 4.87 -4.82
CA PHE A 56 -12.29 6.11 -4.26
C PHE A 56 -10.76 6.14 -4.24
N GLY A 57 -10.09 4.98 -4.28
CA GLY A 57 -8.65 4.86 -4.25
C GLY A 57 -8.06 4.39 -2.93
N ILE A 58 -6.74 4.29 -2.90
CA ILE A 58 -5.96 3.84 -1.75
C ILE A 58 -5.88 4.97 -0.71
N TRP A 59 -6.02 4.63 0.57
CA TRP A 59 -5.89 5.62 1.65
C TRP A 59 -4.43 6.03 1.89
N MET A 60 -4.21 7.33 2.03
CA MET A 60 -3.02 7.89 2.66
C MET A 60 -3.33 8.17 4.13
N THR A 61 -2.53 7.57 5.00
CA THR A 61 -2.67 7.70 6.45
C THR A 61 -1.41 8.29 7.06
N PRO A 62 -1.50 9.11 8.12
CA PRO A 62 -0.32 9.56 8.83
C PRO A 62 0.24 8.39 9.64
N GLU A 63 1.56 8.27 9.68
CA GLU A 63 2.20 7.50 10.74
C GLU A 63 2.56 8.41 11.91
N ASN A 64 2.68 7.80 13.09
CA ASN A 64 3.14 8.50 14.28
C ASN A 64 4.54 9.07 14.05
N GLU A 65 4.87 10.13 14.79
CA GLU A 65 6.22 10.68 14.81
C GLU A 65 7.20 9.54 15.12
N SER A 66 8.26 9.46 14.31
CA SER A 66 9.30 8.48 14.50
C SER A 66 10.62 9.19 14.71
N THR A 67 11.46 8.59 15.54
CA THR A 67 12.78 9.13 15.84
C THR A 67 13.81 8.26 15.14
N LEU A 68 14.63 8.88 14.29
CA LEU A 68 15.79 8.23 13.68
C LEU A 68 17.03 8.59 14.48
N CYS A 69 17.76 7.57 14.93
CA CYS A 69 18.98 7.73 15.72
C CYS A 69 20.21 7.40 14.88
N PHE A 70 21.27 8.21 14.96
CA PHE A 70 22.57 7.94 14.34
C PHE A 70 23.66 8.74 15.07
N ASN A 71 24.87 8.20 15.25
CA ASN A 71 26.01 8.90 15.87
C ASN A 71 25.68 9.76 17.12
N ASN A 72 24.95 9.19 18.09
CA ASN A 72 24.44 9.87 19.31
C ASN A 72 23.51 11.08 19.05
N THR A 73 23.09 11.28 17.81
CA THR A 73 22.10 12.27 17.38
C THR A 73 20.76 11.59 17.19
N SER A 74 19.70 12.32 17.50
CA SER A 74 18.32 11.89 17.38
C SER A 74 17.57 12.93 16.58
N ILE A 75 16.93 12.51 15.49
CA ILE A 75 16.13 13.40 14.63
C ILE A 75 14.69 12.91 14.62
N ASN A 76 13.80 13.83 14.94
CA ASN A 76 12.37 13.60 14.82
C ASN A 76 11.93 13.74 13.36
N VAL A 77 11.23 12.72 12.89
CA VAL A 77 10.62 12.68 11.57
C VAL A 77 9.16 13.04 11.71
N PRO A 78 8.70 14.12 11.06
CA PRO A 78 7.34 14.61 11.24
C PRO A 78 6.33 13.59 10.69
N PRO A 79 5.17 13.43 11.35
CA PRO A 79 4.03 12.68 10.82
C PRO A 79 3.68 13.18 9.42
N THR A 80 3.84 12.32 8.41
CA THR A 80 3.55 12.66 7.02
C THR A 80 2.59 11.63 6.46
N PRO A 81 1.42 12.04 5.92
CA PRO A 81 0.50 11.11 5.27
C PRO A 81 1.20 10.35 4.14
N ARG A 82 1.06 9.03 4.15
CA ARG A 82 1.70 8.16 3.16
C ARG A 82 0.88 6.91 2.86
N SER A 83 1.18 6.30 1.72
CA SER A 83 0.77 4.93 1.41
C SER A 83 2.02 4.11 1.08
N CYS A 84 2.08 2.91 1.62
CA CYS A 84 3.20 1.99 1.41
C CYS A 84 2.83 0.88 0.43
N PHE A 85 3.83 0.42 -0.30
CA PHE A 85 3.76 -0.67 -1.26
C PHE A 85 4.98 -1.58 -1.09
N THR A 86 4.86 -2.83 -1.52
CA THR A 86 5.94 -3.81 -1.47
C THR A 86 6.09 -4.49 -2.82
N GLU A 87 7.32 -4.74 -3.26
CA GLU A 87 7.56 -5.61 -4.42
C GLU A 87 7.07 -7.03 -4.13
N LEU A 88 6.22 -7.57 -5.01
CA LEU A 88 5.63 -8.89 -4.78
C LEU A 88 6.66 -10.00 -4.93
N LYS A 89 7.01 -10.64 -3.82
CA LYS A 89 7.60 -11.98 -3.79
C LYS A 89 6.52 -12.95 -3.35
N LEU A 90 6.08 -13.84 -4.25
CA LEU A 90 4.98 -14.77 -3.96
C LEU A 90 5.23 -15.59 -2.69
N SER A 91 6.46 -16.08 -2.51
CA SER A 91 6.89 -16.84 -1.32
C SER A 91 6.85 -16.05 0.00
N GLU A 92 6.84 -14.71 -0.06
CA GLU A 92 6.76 -13.85 1.14
C GLU A 92 5.36 -13.24 1.35
N SER A 93 4.41 -13.50 0.44
CA SER A 93 3.10 -12.83 0.42
C SER A 93 2.28 -13.06 1.70
N ARG A 94 2.31 -14.28 2.26
CA ARG A 94 1.62 -14.57 3.54
C ARG A 94 2.23 -13.82 4.71
N GLN A 95 3.56 -13.72 4.75
CA GLN A 95 4.26 -13.00 5.82
C GLN A 95 3.94 -11.51 5.78
N HIS A 96 3.91 -10.91 4.57
CA HIS A 96 3.48 -9.52 4.39
C HIS A 96 2.01 -9.33 4.77
N ALA A 97 1.14 -10.20 4.30
CA ALA A 97 -0.27 -10.16 4.65
C ALA A 97 -0.51 -10.27 6.15
N GLN A 98 0.31 -11.03 6.89
CA GLN A 98 0.18 -11.16 8.35
C GLN A 98 0.40 -9.80 9.05
N ASN A 99 1.30 -8.98 8.52
CA ASN A 99 1.67 -7.71 9.11
C ASN A 99 0.76 -6.56 8.65
N TYR A 100 0.27 -6.61 7.41
CA TYR A 100 -0.37 -5.47 6.74
C TYR A 100 -1.81 -5.74 6.27
N GLY A 101 -2.27 -6.98 6.37
CA GLY A 101 -3.61 -7.42 5.99
C GLY A 101 -3.63 -8.22 4.69
N ARG A 102 -4.68 -9.02 4.49
CA ARG A 102 -4.74 -10.04 3.44
C ARG A 102 -5.13 -9.55 2.05
N LEU A 103 -5.70 -8.35 1.93
CA LEU A 103 -6.10 -7.80 0.64
C LEU A 103 -4.92 -7.04 0.03
N GLY A 104 -4.47 -7.49 -1.14
CA GLY A 104 -3.43 -6.83 -1.90
C GLY A 104 -3.99 -6.11 -3.13
N ILE A 105 -3.59 -4.86 -3.34
CA ILE A 105 -3.91 -4.07 -4.53
C ILE A 105 -2.60 -3.81 -5.28
N GLY A 106 -2.43 -4.47 -6.41
CA GLY A 106 -1.22 -4.40 -7.21
C GLY A 106 -1.30 -3.35 -8.31
N VAL A 107 -0.25 -2.54 -8.38
CA VAL A 107 -0.04 -1.51 -9.39
C VAL A 107 1.34 -1.69 -10.02
N LYS A 108 1.54 -1.15 -11.22
CA LYS A 108 2.88 -1.08 -11.83
C LYS A 108 3.73 0.04 -11.25
N ARG A 109 5.05 -0.07 -11.29
CA ARG A 109 5.98 0.97 -10.77
C ARG A 109 5.68 2.40 -11.26
N PRO A 110 5.31 2.64 -12.53
CA PRO A 110 4.93 3.99 -12.98
C PRO A 110 3.79 4.62 -12.17
N PHE A 111 2.87 3.83 -11.61
CA PHE A 111 1.82 4.35 -10.70
C PHE A 111 2.43 5.14 -9.54
N VAL A 112 3.48 4.57 -8.92
CA VAL A 112 4.16 5.13 -7.75
C VAL A 112 5.10 6.26 -8.18
N PHE A 113 5.87 6.08 -9.25
CA PHE A 113 6.79 7.11 -9.74
C PHE A 113 6.07 8.39 -10.19
N ASN A 114 4.95 8.27 -10.91
CA ASN A 114 4.14 9.40 -11.36
C ASN A 114 3.51 10.17 -10.19
N ARG A 115 3.49 9.58 -8.99
CA ARG A 115 3.02 10.18 -7.74
C ARG A 115 4.17 10.56 -6.81
N LEU A 116 5.35 10.83 -7.37
CA LEU A 116 6.56 11.20 -6.64
C LEU A 116 7.02 10.16 -5.60
N GLY A 117 6.47 8.94 -5.65
CA GLY A 117 6.85 7.85 -4.78
C GLY A 117 8.19 7.24 -5.17
N ARG A 118 8.85 6.63 -4.19
CA ARG A 118 10.22 6.08 -4.30
C ARG A 118 10.38 4.83 -3.43
N PRO A 119 11.35 3.95 -3.74
CA PRO A 119 11.74 2.89 -2.83
C PRO A 119 12.32 3.50 -1.55
N VAL A 120 12.14 2.80 -0.44
CA VAL A 120 12.73 3.14 0.85
C VAL A 120 14.23 2.86 0.82
N VAL A 121 15.01 3.82 1.32
CA VAL A 121 16.45 3.68 1.54
C VAL A 121 16.66 3.07 2.91
N TYR A 122 17.15 1.85 2.92
CA TYR A 122 17.51 1.18 4.16
C TYR A 122 18.89 1.64 4.62
N TYR A 123 19.01 1.95 5.91
CA TYR A 123 20.24 2.50 6.48
C TYR A 123 20.59 1.78 7.78
N GLY A 124 21.89 1.66 8.05
CA GLY A 124 22.45 1.09 9.28
C GLY A 124 22.09 -0.38 9.55
N TYR A 125 22.96 -1.08 10.28
CA TYR A 125 22.66 -2.42 10.81
C TYR A 125 21.99 -2.34 12.19
N HIS A 126 22.49 -1.46 13.06
CA HIS A 126 22.05 -1.30 14.45
C HIS A 126 21.24 -0.04 14.62
N LYS A 127 19.96 -0.15 15.01
CA LYS A 127 19.08 1.02 15.27
C LYS A 127 19.69 2.10 16.19
N ASP A 128 20.56 1.70 17.12
CA ASP A 128 21.11 2.59 18.16
C ASP A 128 22.55 3.08 17.91
N LYS A 129 23.26 2.50 16.92
CA LYS A 129 24.65 2.83 16.60
C LYS A 129 24.88 2.73 15.10
N ILE A 130 24.63 3.84 14.42
CA ILE A 130 24.65 3.91 12.97
C ILE A 130 25.82 4.78 12.55
N GLU A 131 26.89 4.14 12.11
CA GLU A 131 27.98 4.77 11.36
C GLU A 131 27.62 4.77 9.87
N ASP A 132 26.54 5.47 9.51
CA ASP A 132 26.11 5.64 8.11
C ASP A 132 26.36 7.10 7.70
N ILE A 133 27.53 7.33 7.10
CA ILE A 133 28.01 8.66 6.68
C ILE A 133 27.05 9.29 5.67
N PHE A 134 26.42 8.48 4.80
CA PHE A 134 25.48 8.98 3.80
C PHE A 134 24.18 9.44 4.46
N PHE A 135 23.61 8.60 5.33
CA PHE A 135 22.40 8.96 6.06
C PHE A 135 22.60 10.18 6.96
N GLU A 136 23.74 10.27 7.65
CA GLU A 136 24.10 11.42 8.47
C GLU A 136 24.13 12.72 7.63
N GLN A 137 24.76 12.68 6.46
CA GLN A 137 24.85 13.86 5.60
C GLN A 137 23.46 14.27 5.09
N CYS A 138 22.65 13.32 4.63
CA CYS A 138 21.27 13.58 4.22
C CYS A 138 20.45 14.20 5.37
N CYS A 139 20.60 13.66 6.59
CA CYS A 139 19.94 14.20 7.77
C CYS A 139 20.30 15.65 8.07
N LYS A 140 21.56 16.05 7.84
CA LYS A 140 22.02 17.44 8.04
C LYS A 140 21.56 18.38 6.92
N GLU A 141 21.67 17.94 5.67
CA GLU A 141 21.41 18.79 4.50
C GLU A 141 19.93 18.95 4.16
N LEU A 142 19.09 17.96 4.46
CA LEU A 142 17.66 18.02 4.14
C LEU A 142 16.97 19.13 4.93
N THR A 143 16.55 20.19 4.23
CA THR A 143 15.77 21.28 4.83
C THR A 143 14.38 20.80 5.24
N ASP A 144 13.73 20.00 4.39
CA ASP A 144 12.43 19.39 4.68
C ASP A 144 12.61 17.99 5.27
N LYS A 145 12.37 17.86 6.57
CA LYS A 145 12.54 16.59 7.30
C LYS A 145 11.51 15.53 6.92
N LYS A 146 10.45 15.86 6.17
CA LYS A 146 9.48 14.86 5.73
C LYS A 146 10.11 13.81 4.79
N PHE A 147 11.15 14.18 4.04
CA PHE A 147 11.89 13.25 3.17
C PHE A 147 12.58 12.12 3.94
N LEU A 148 12.83 12.30 5.24
CA LEU A 148 13.33 11.23 6.10
C LEU A 148 12.31 10.08 6.24
N ASN A 149 11.03 10.29 5.88
CA ASN A 149 10.07 9.20 5.70
C ASN A 149 10.41 8.26 4.53
N PHE A 150 11.46 8.48 3.75
CA PHE A 150 11.99 7.47 2.81
C PHE A 150 13.11 6.62 3.41
N TYR A 151 13.49 6.86 4.66
CA TYR A 151 14.53 6.08 5.33
C TYR A 151 13.90 5.09 6.31
N LYS A 152 14.52 3.92 6.44
CA LYS A 152 14.13 2.89 7.41
C LYS A 152 15.37 2.13 7.90
N PRO A 153 15.50 1.83 9.19
CA PRO A 153 16.61 1.01 9.67
C PRO A 153 16.58 -0.37 9.02
N MET A 154 17.72 -1.04 8.81
CA MET A 154 17.72 -2.38 8.18
C MET A 154 17.13 -3.50 9.06
N ASN A 155 17.09 -3.33 10.39
CA ASN A 155 16.55 -4.33 11.31
C ASN A 155 15.72 -3.71 12.43
N SER A 156 14.77 -4.48 12.94
CA SER A 156 13.99 -4.15 14.14
C SER A 156 14.76 -4.34 15.45
N SER A 157 15.86 -5.12 15.42
CA SER A 157 16.65 -5.49 16.59
C SER A 157 18.15 -5.19 16.42
N LYS A 158 18.94 -5.48 17.48
CA LYS A 158 20.41 -5.38 17.42
C LYS A 158 21.07 -6.51 16.63
N VAL A 159 20.32 -7.52 16.19
CA VAL A 159 20.80 -8.69 15.43
C VAL A 159 20.37 -8.56 13.96
N LEU A 160 21.24 -8.96 13.04
CA LEU A 160 21.01 -8.79 11.60
C LEU A 160 20.01 -9.84 11.13
N THR A 161 18.76 -9.44 11.02
CA THR A 161 17.65 -10.33 10.68
C THR A 161 17.11 -10.10 9.26
N TYR A 162 17.52 -9.01 8.58
CA TYR A 162 17.06 -8.60 7.25
C TYR A 162 15.52 -8.59 7.11
N ASP A 163 14.81 -8.52 8.23
CA ASP A 163 13.36 -8.60 8.33
C ASP A 163 12.71 -7.45 7.54
N LEU A 164 13.31 -6.27 7.62
CA LEU A 164 12.82 -5.08 6.93
C LEU A 164 13.25 -5.02 5.45
N TYR A 165 14.37 -5.65 5.07
CA TYR A 165 14.82 -5.69 3.66
C TYR A 165 13.92 -6.59 2.80
N ARG A 166 13.36 -7.65 3.40
CA ARG A 166 12.39 -8.52 2.73
C ARG A 166 11.16 -7.74 2.24
N GLU A 167 10.78 -6.69 2.95
CA GLU A 167 9.65 -5.83 2.60
C GLU A 167 9.81 -5.06 1.29
N SER A 168 11.05 -4.81 0.83
CA SER A 168 11.33 -4.10 -0.43
C SER A 168 10.37 -2.92 -0.62
N GLU A 169 10.29 -2.08 0.41
CA GLU A 169 9.20 -1.13 0.63
C GLU A 169 9.32 0.09 -0.30
N TRP A 170 8.18 0.56 -0.79
CA TRP A 170 8.03 1.79 -1.56
C TRP A 170 7.00 2.68 -0.88
N ARG A 171 7.19 4.00 -0.96
CA ARG A 171 6.28 4.97 -0.32
C ARG A 171 5.84 6.02 -1.32
N ILE A 172 4.57 6.41 -1.24
CA ILE A 172 4.07 7.70 -1.76
C ILE A 172 3.84 8.58 -0.54
N LEU A 173 4.56 9.71 -0.45
CA LEU A 173 4.36 10.71 0.60
C LEU A 173 3.45 11.83 0.11
N TYR A 174 2.80 12.53 1.03
CA TYR A 174 2.06 13.73 0.70
C TYR A 174 3.00 14.88 0.29
N PHE A 175 2.68 15.47 -0.86
CA PHE A 175 3.23 16.71 -1.40
C PHE A 175 2.07 17.54 -1.96
N GLU A 176 2.12 18.87 -1.82
CA GLU A 176 1.05 19.76 -2.30
C GLU A 176 0.88 19.69 -3.82
N GLU A 177 1.98 19.41 -4.51
CA GLU A 177 2.03 19.16 -5.94
C GLU A 177 1.13 18.00 -6.36
N LEU A 178 0.92 16.99 -5.50
CA LEU A 178 0.03 15.87 -5.81
C LEU A 178 -1.44 16.30 -5.82
N LEU A 179 -1.85 17.23 -4.95
CA LEU A 179 -3.20 17.81 -4.97
C LEU A 179 -3.36 18.73 -6.19
N THR A 180 -2.37 19.60 -6.43
CA THR A 180 -2.38 20.54 -7.56
C THR A 180 -2.46 19.82 -8.90
N GLN A 181 -1.79 18.67 -9.02
CA GLN A 181 -1.81 17.83 -10.22
C GLN A 181 -2.96 16.80 -10.24
N GLN A 182 -3.84 16.80 -9.22
CA GLN A 182 -4.96 15.87 -9.08
C GLN A 182 -4.55 14.39 -9.10
N LEU A 183 -3.36 14.10 -8.56
CA LEU A 183 -2.82 12.76 -8.42
C LEU A 183 -3.26 12.07 -7.12
N ILE A 184 -3.70 12.88 -6.15
CA ILE A 184 -4.41 12.47 -4.94
C ILE A 184 -5.62 13.40 -4.75
N ILE A 185 -6.58 12.96 -3.93
CA ILE A 185 -7.80 13.70 -3.62
C ILE A 185 -7.84 13.99 -2.12
N ASP A 186 -8.22 15.21 -1.75
CA ASP A 186 -8.64 15.52 -0.38
C ASP A 186 -10.14 15.19 -0.21
N PRO A 187 -10.48 14.11 0.50
CA PRO A 187 -11.87 13.71 0.67
C PRO A 187 -12.64 14.62 1.65
N ARG A 188 -11.98 15.61 2.26
CA ARG A 188 -12.62 16.59 3.16
C ARG A 188 -13.08 17.84 2.44
N ASP A 189 -12.61 18.06 1.21
CA ASP A 189 -13.05 19.19 0.38
C ASP A 189 -14.45 18.89 -0.20
N PRO A 190 -15.49 19.69 0.12
CA PRO A 190 -16.84 19.51 -0.41
C PRO A 190 -16.94 19.57 -1.94
N LYS A 191 -15.92 20.11 -2.63
CA LYS A 191 -15.85 20.09 -4.10
C LYS A 191 -15.69 18.68 -4.67
N ASN A 192 -15.07 17.77 -3.91
CA ASN A 192 -14.91 16.36 -4.27
C ASN A 192 -16.14 15.57 -3.81
N THR A 193 -17.30 15.89 -4.40
CA THR A 193 -18.63 15.47 -3.92
C THR A 193 -18.73 13.99 -3.52
N LYS A 194 -18.27 13.07 -4.39
CA LYS A 194 -18.33 11.62 -4.13
C LYS A 194 -17.42 11.20 -2.97
N GLU A 195 -16.18 11.68 -2.95
CA GLU A 195 -15.19 11.38 -1.91
C GLU A 195 -15.56 12.03 -0.58
N TYR A 196 -16.19 13.20 -0.61
CA TYR A 196 -16.72 13.91 0.56
C TYR A 196 -17.89 13.17 1.20
N GLU A 197 -18.84 12.69 0.40
CA GLU A 197 -19.91 11.82 0.88
C GLU A 197 -19.38 10.52 1.47
N TYR A 198 -18.35 9.94 0.85
CA TYR A 198 -17.67 8.75 1.38
C TYR A 198 -17.02 9.04 2.74
N TYR A 199 -16.25 10.13 2.85
CA TYR A 199 -15.61 10.55 4.09
C TYR A 199 -16.60 10.73 5.24
N ASN A 200 -17.74 11.37 4.97
CA ASN A 200 -18.78 11.62 5.97
C ASN A 200 -19.50 10.35 6.44
N LYS A 201 -19.42 9.24 5.69
CA LYS A 201 -19.95 7.93 6.10
C LYS A 201 -18.98 7.15 6.98
N LEU A 202 -17.71 7.55 7.04
CA LEU A 202 -16.69 6.89 7.87
C LEU A 202 -16.91 7.18 9.36
N THR A 203 -16.47 6.26 10.20
CA THR A 203 -16.44 6.50 11.66
C THR A 203 -15.45 7.62 12.00
N PRO A 204 -15.60 8.31 13.16
CA PRO A 204 -14.64 9.35 13.57
C PRO A 204 -13.18 8.88 13.63
N ILE A 205 -12.96 7.62 14.00
CA ILE A 205 -11.61 7.02 14.03
C ILE A 205 -11.06 6.88 12.62
N GLU A 206 -11.87 6.41 11.67
CA GLU A 206 -11.48 6.30 10.26
C GLU A 206 -11.25 7.68 9.62
N GLN A 207 -12.12 8.65 9.88
CA GLN A 207 -11.95 10.04 9.45
C GLN A 207 -10.65 10.67 9.98
N SER A 208 -10.24 10.31 11.20
CA SER A 208 -8.99 10.79 11.78
C SER A 208 -7.75 10.20 11.08
N LYS A 209 -7.87 8.97 10.55
CA LYS A 209 -6.79 8.25 9.86
C LYS A 209 -6.69 8.65 8.39
N LEU A 210 -7.81 8.70 7.66
CA LEU A 210 -7.84 9.05 6.25
C LEU A 210 -7.49 10.53 6.06
N LYS A 211 -6.40 10.81 5.36
CA LYS A 211 -6.00 12.19 5.01
C LYS A 211 -6.23 12.50 3.55
N TYR A 212 -5.83 11.58 2.68
CA TYR A 212 -5.99 11.71 1.23
C TYR A 212 -6.31 10.35 0.61
N LEU A 213 -6.91 10.37 -0.57
CA LEU A 213 -7.13 9.20 -1.39
C LEU A 213 -6.19 9.23 -2.60
N ILE A 214 -5.67 8.07 -2.99
CA ILE A 214 -4.88 7.89 -4.21
C ILE A 214 -5.75 7.12 -5.21
N PRO A 215 -6.43 7.80 -6.16
CA PRO A 215 -7.26 7.13 -7.14
C PRO A 215 -6.44 6.14 -7.96
N LEU A 216 -7.02 4.96 -8.18
CA LEU A 216 -6.49 4.00 -9.15
C LEU A 216 -6.65 4.54 -10.57
N ASN A 217 -5.76 4.12 -11.46
CA ASN A 217 -5.77 4.45 -12.89
C ASN A 217 -5.28 3.24 -13.70
N ASN A 218 -4.96 3.42 -14.98
CA ASN A 218 -4.57 2.33 -15.89
C ASN A 218 -3.37 1.49 -15.43
N TRP A 219 -2.57 1.96 -14.47
CA TRP A 219 -1.48 1.18 -13.89
C TRP A 219 -1.93 0.17 -12.81
N PHE A 220 -3.19 0.20 -12.40
CA PHE A 220 -3.79 -0.86 -11.61
C PHE A 220 -3.77 -2.17 -12.40
N SER A 221 -3.24 -3.24 -11.81
CA SER A 221 -2.88 -4.42 -12.59
C SER A 221 -3.13 -5.75 -11.88
N MET A 222 -3.39 -5.76 -10.57
CA MET A 222 -3.56 -7.01 -9.84
C MET A 222 -4.44 -6.83 -8.59
N ILE A 223 -5.21 -7.86 -8.26
CA ILE A 223 -5.91 -8.02 -6.99
C ILE A 223 -5.44 -9.32 -6.35
N ILE A 224 -5.00 -9.26 -5.10
CA ILE A 224 -4.71 -10.43 -4.27
C ILE A 224 -5.86 -10.56 -3.26
N TYR A 225 -6.73 -11.53 -3.50
CA TYR A 225 -7.90 -11.79 -2.67
C TYR A 225 -7.50 -12.48 -1.35
N PRO A 226 -8.06 -12.05 -0.21
CA PRO A 226 -7.83 -12.67 1.10
C PRO A 226 -8.23 -14.15 1.16
N SER A 227 -9.27 -14.53 0.41
CA SER A 227 -9.82 -15.87 0.36
C SER A 227 -10.58 -16.09 -0.95
N HIS A 228 -10.90 -17.35 -1.25
CA HIS A 228 -11.68 -17.72 -2.42
C HIS A 228 -13.09 -17.10 -2.41
N ASP A 229 -13.72 -16.97 -1.24
CA ASP A 229 -15.08 -16.43 -1.12
C ASP A 229 -15.14 -14.93 -1.46
N VAL A 230 -14.13 -14.16 -1.05
CA VAL A 230 -14.02 -12.73 -1.43
C VAL A 230 -13.84 -12.60 -2.94
N GLY A 231 -12.96 -13.40 -3.54
CA GLY A 231 -12.73 -13.39 -4.99
C GLY A 231 -13.97 -13.80 -5.78
N ASN A 232 -14.65 -14.89 -5.39
CA ASN A 232 -15.91 -15.30 -5.98
C ASN A 232 -16.96 -14.19 -5.92
N LYS A 233 -17.14 -13.58 -4.74
CA LYS A 233 -18.12 -12.50 -4.56
C LYS A 233 -17.78 -11.29 -5.44
N ALA A 234 -16.50 -10.89 -5.48
CA ALA A 234 -16.01 -9.80 -6.33
C ALA A 234 -16.24 -10.08 -7.83
N GLN A 235 -15.94 -11.29 -8.29
CA GLN A 235 -16.11 -11.68 -9.68
C GLN A 235 -17.57 -11.70 -10.12
N HIS A 236 -18.52 -12.02 -9.23
CA HIS A 236 -19.96 -12.04 -9.56
C HIS A 236 -20.65 -10.68 -9.36
N ASP A 237 -19.97 -9.71 -8.76
CA ASP A 237 -20.54 -8.40 -8.49
C ASP A 237 -20.33 -7.43 -9.67
N SER A 238 -21.44 -6.96 -10.23
CA SER A 238 -21.43 -6.04 -11.37
C SER A 238 -20.80 -4.67 -11.07
N THR A 239 -20.86 -4.20 -9.81
CA THR A 239 -20.31 -2.90 -9.42
C THR A 239 -18.78 -2.94 -9.38
N ILE A 240 -18.20 -4.05 -8.93
CA ILE A 240 -16.74 -4.28 -8.96
C ILE A 240 -16.26 -4.32 -10.40
N ARG A 241 -16.93 -5.07 -11.28
CA ARG A 241 -16.58 -5.14 -12.71
C ARG A 241 -16.62 -3.76 -13.35
N HIS A 242 -17.70 -3.01 -13.12
CA HIS A 242 -17.84 -1.66 -13.66
C HIS A 242 -16.76 -0.70 -13.14
N ALA A 243 -16.42 -0.77 -11.84
CA ALA A 243 -15.35 0.06 -11.28
C ALA A 243 -13.98 -0.26 -11.91
N ILE A 244 -13.68 -1.54 -12.14
CA ILE A 244 -12.44 -1.96 -12.84
C ILE A 244 -12.43 -1.45 -14.28
N GLU A 245 -13.52 -1.60 -15.02
CA GLU A 245 -13.67 -1.09 -16.38
C GLU A 245 -13.51 0.44 -16.45
N GLU A 246 -14.10 1.17 -15.50
CA GLU A 246 -13.94 2.63 -15.39
C GLU A 246 -12.47 2.98 -15.14
N ILE A 247 -11.80 2.33 -14.18
CA ILE A 247 -10.37 2.55 -13.90
C ILE A 247 -9.52 2.33 -15.15
N LYS A 248 -9.80 1.26 -15.91
CA LYS A 248 -9.02 0.79 -17.07
C LYS A 248 -9.27 1.55 -18.37
N SER A 249 -10.41 2.25 -18.45
CA SER A 249 -10.80 3.06 -19.60
C SER A 249 -10.41 4.53 -19.47
N ARG A 250 -10.02 4.99 -18.28
CA ARG A 250 -9.53 6.36 -18.06
C ARG A 250 -8.34 6.63 -18.98
N HIS A 251 -8.32 7.79 -19.63
CA HIS A 251 -7.17 8.19 -20.43
C HIS A 251 -6.03 8.60 -19.50
N ASP A 252 -5.08 7.69 -19.25
CA ASP A 252 -3.83 8.03 -18.57
C ASP A 252 -2.81 8.60 -19.57
N ARG A 253 -1.91 9.48 -19.13
CA ARG A 253 -0.91 10.23 -19.91
C ARG A 253 0.14 9.30 -20.54
N GLY A 254 -0.27 8.46 -21.50
CA GLY A 254 0.61 7.64 -22.33
C GLY A 254 0.67 6.15 -22.00
N ASN A 255 -0.04 5.65 -20.98
CA ASN A 255 -0.12 4.20 -20.75
C ASN A 255 -1.17 3.55 -21.66
N LYS A 256 -0.71 3.01 -22.79
CA LYS A 256 -1.53 2.20 -23.71
C LYS A 256 -1.41 0.69 -23.47
N ILE A 257 -0.44 0.26 -22.66
CA ILE A 257 -0.07 -1.16 -22.54
C ILE A 257 -1.11 -1.94 -21.73
N GLU A 258 -1.61 -1.32 -20.65
CA GLU A 258 -2.54 -1.96 -19.71
C GLU A 258 -4.00 -1.53 -19.92
N SER A 259 -4.27 -0.74 -20.95
CA SER A 259 -5.62 -0.23 -21.26
C SER A 259 -6.56 -1.39 -21.57
N ASN A 260 -7.74 -1.39 -20.93
CA ASN A 260 -8.78 -2.41 -21.07
C ASN A 260 -8.40 -3.85 -20.64
N ASN A 261 -7.19 -4.09 -20.13
CA ASN A 261 -6.83 -5.40 -19.59
C ASN A 261 -7.50 -5.63 -18.23
N TRP A 262 -8.04 -6.83 -18.03
CA TRP A 262 -8.49 -7.27 -16.70
C TRP A 262 -7.28 -7.40 -15.76
N PRO A 263 -7.36 -6.95 -14.49
CA PRO A 263 -6.28 -7.14 -13.53
C PRO A 263 -6.02 -8.64 -13.30
N ILE A 264 -4.77 -8.99 -13.00
CA ILE A 264 -4.41 -10.34 -12.55
C ILE A 264 -5.08 -10.60 -11.21
N GLU A 265 -5.76 -11.72 -11.08
CA GLU A 265 -6.43 -12.11 -9.84
C GLU A 265 -5.68 -13.28 -9.21
N LEU A 266 -5.23 -13.08 -7.97
CA LEU A 266 -4.54 -14.10 -7.19
C LEU A 266 -5.31 -14.35 -5.90
N TYR A 267 -5.26 -15.59 -5.42
CA TYR A 267 -5.73 -15.93 -4.08
C TYR A 267 -4.53 -16.01 -3.15
N LEU A 268 -4.57 -15.33 -2.00
CA LEU A 268 -3.46 -15.32 -1.05
C LEU A 268 -3.05 -16.73 -0.61
N ASP A 269 -4.01 -17.65 -0.47
CA ASP A 269 -3.74 -19.04 -0.13
C ASP A 269 -3.04 -19.81 -1.26
N ALA A 270 -3.23 -19.43 -2.52
CA ALA A 270 -2.50 -20.01 -3.64
C ALA A 270 -1.00 -19.65 -3.59
N CYS A 271 -0.65 -18.48 -3.00
CA CYS A 271 0.73 -18.06 -2.80
C CYS A 271 1.51 -18.96 -1.82
N ARG A 272 0.84 -19.84 -1.05
CA ARG A 272 1.49 -20.75 -0.09
C ARG A 272 2.41 -21.78 -0.75
N ASN A 273 2.14 -22.14 -1.99
CA ASN A 273 2.85 -23.24 -2.67
C ASN A 273 4.10 -22.76 -3.44
N PHE A 274 4.52 -21.50 -3.21
CA PHE A 274 5.72 -20.88 -3.78
C PHE A 274 6.75 -20.60 -2.68
#